data_AF-I0HZG1-F1
#
_entry.id   AF-I0HZG1-F1
#
_cell.length_a   1.000
_cell.length_b   1.000
_cell.length_c   1.000
_cell.angle_alpha   90.00
_cell.angle_beta   90.00
_cell.angle_gamma   90.00
#
_symmetry.space_group_name_H-M   'P 1'
#
loop_
_entity.id
_entity.type
_entity.pdbx_description
1 polymer ?
#
loop_
_entity_poly.entity_id
_entity_poly.type
_entity_poly.pdbx_seq_one_letter_code
_entity_poly.pdbx_strand_id
1 'polypeptide(L)'
;MTTPVRVTVWNEYRHEKQNPQIAAIYPQGIHGAIAGYLRGHGCIVTTATLDEPEHGLTEHVLDHTDVLIWWGHMAHDEVKDEIVERVHDHVLRGMGLIVLHSGHFSKIFKRLMGTTCNLKWREAGERERLWVVAPGHPIAEGIGEYFEIPHEEMYGEFFDIPEPETLVFVSWFQGGEVFRSGCCYRRGQGRIFYFRPGHETYPTYHQPEVLRVIGNAVRWATPVERPITTYGHRPEPLEPLNR
;
A
#
# COMPACT_ATOMS: atom_id res chain seq x y z
N MET A 1 25.14 9.16 7.05
CA MET A 1 24.31 7.96 7.25
C MET A 1 22.87 8.38 6.99
N THR A 2 22.16 7.72 6.06
CA THR A 2 20.74 8.01 5.80
C THR A 2 19.92 7.56 6.99
N THR A 3 19.03 8.42 7.50
CA THR A 3 18.12 8.06 8.60
C THR A 3 17.24 6.87 8.16
N PRO A 4 17.14 5.80 8.97
CA PRO A 4 16.25 4.67 8.68
C PRO A 4 14.80 5.11 8.48
N VAL A 5 14.12 4.55 7.47
CA VAL A 5 12.70 4.81 7.23
C VAL A 5 11.86 4.09 8.28
N ARG A 6 10.90 4.79 8.89
CA ARG A 6 9.95 4.25 9.87
C ARG A 6 8.70 3.76 9.15
N VAL A 7 8.44 2.47 9.24
CA VAL A 7 7.32 1.82 8.55
C VAL A 7 6.36 1.25 9.57
N THR A 8 5.06 1.51 9.39
CA THR A 8 4.02 0.78 10.10
C THR A 8 3.36 -0.18 9.13
N VAL A 9 3.38 -1.48 9.43
CA VAL A 9 2.72 -2.52 8.64
C VAL A 9 1.41 -2.88 9.30
N TRP A 10 0.31 -2.38 8.74
CA TRP A 10 -1.04 -2.64 9.20
C TRP A 10 -1.63 -3.85 8.48
N ASN A 11 -2.16 -4.80 9.25
CA ASN A 11 -2.81 -6.00 8.74
C ASN A 11 -4.10 -6.27 9.49
N GLU A 12 -5.17 -6.57 8.75
CA GLU A 12 -6.46 -6.93 9.34
C GLU A 12 -6.37 -8.08 10.34
N TYR A 13 -5.53 -9.09 10.03
CA TYR A 13 -5.17 -10.20 10.93
C TYR A 13 -6.36 -11.06 11.41
N ARG A 14 -7.39 -11.19 10.57
CA ARG A 14 -8.56 -12.05 10.83
C ARG A 14 -8.39 -13.44 10.22
N HIS A 15 -7.96 -13.51 8.95
CA HIS A 15 -7.74 -14.76 8.21
C HIS A 15 -6.78 -15.70 8.92
N GLU A 16 -5.61 -15.20 9.33
CA GLU A 16 -4.56 -16.00 9.96
C GLU A 16 -4.96 -16.50 11.37
N LYS A 17 -5.91 -15.83 12.03
CA LYS A 17 -6.47 -16.29 13.32
C LYS A 17 -7.55 -17.36 13.15
N GLN A 18 -8.29 -17.31 12.04
CA GLN A 18 -9.49 -18.14 11.85
C GLN A 18 -9.22 -19.39 11.00
N ASN A 19 -8.24 -19.34 10.10
CA ASN A 19 -7.94 -20.44 9.18
C ASN A 19 -6.54 -21.04 9.46
N PRO A 20 -6.46 -22.29 9.96
CA PRO A 20 -5.19 -22.95 10.24
C PRO A 20 -4.28 -23.13 9.02
N GLN A 21 -4.82 -23.25 7.81
CA GLN A 21 -4.02 -23.37 6.58
C GLN A 21 -3.29 -22.06 6.27
N ILE A 22 -3.98 -20.93 6.46
CA ILE A 22 -3.39 -19.60 6.30
C ILE A 22 -2.37 -19.35 7.42
N ALA A 23 -2.68 -19.72 8.67
CA ALA A 23 -1.76 -19.63 9.79
C ALA A 23 -0.47 -20.45 9.57
N ALA A 24 -0.55 -21.58 8.86
CA ALA A 24 0.63 -22.37 8.50
C ALA A 24 1.55 -21.65 7.51
N ILE A 25 1.00 -20.82 6.62
CA ILE A 25 1.77 -19.98 5.69
C ILE A 25 2.30 -18.73 6.40
N TYR A 26 1.47 -18.11 7.23
CA TYR A 26 1.73 -16.85 7.93
C TYR A 26 1.55 -17.01 9.45
N PRO A 27 2.47 -17.70 10.15
CA PRO A 27 2.33 -18.00 11.58
C PRO A 27 2.39 -16.78 12.50
N GLN A 28 2.92 -15.67 11.99
CA GLN A 28 2.95 -14.36 12.66
C GLN A 28 2.14 -13.31 11.88
N GLY A 29 1.17 -13.77 11.07
CA GLY A 29 0.41 -12.96 10.14
C GLY A 29 1.22 -12.43 8.95
N ILE A 30 0.49 -11.90 7.96
CA ILE A 30 1.07 -11.29 6.75
C ILE A 30 2.00 -10.11 7.14
N HIS A 31 1.57 -9.29 8.10
CA HIS A 31 2.37 -8.21 8.66
C HIS A 31 3.72 -8.69 9.21
N GLY A 32 3.77 -9.87 9.84
CA GLY A 32 5.01 -10.46 10.35
C GLY A 32 6.01 -10.79 9.24
N ALA A 33 5.53 -11.38 8.14
CA ALA A 33 6.36 -11.71 6.97
C ALA A 33 6.97 -10.45 6.33
N ILE A 34 6.13 -9.44 6.06
CA ILE A 34 6.56 -8.16 5.48
C ILE A 34 7.50 -7.42 6.43
N ALA A 35 7.16 -7.34 7.72
CA ALA A 35 7.98 -6.66 8.72
C ALA A 35 9.36 -7.32 8.90
N GLY A 36 9.43 -8.65 8.86
CA GLY A 36 10.69 -9.40 8.92
C GLY A 36 11.63 -9.01 7.78
N TYR A 37 11.11 -8.97 6.56
CA TYR A 37 11.88 -8.53 5.40
C TYR A 37 12.36 -7.07 5.56
N LEU A 38 11.46 -6.14 5.86
CA LEU A 38 11.79 -4.71 5.94
C LEU A 38 12.81 -4.38 7.05
N ARG A 39 12.72 -5.04 8.21
CA ARG A 39 13.73 -4.93 9.28
C ARG A 39 15.10 -5.41 8.80
N GLY A 40 15.14 -6.53 8.08
CA GLY A 40 16.36 -7.04 7.45
C GLY A 40 16.97 -6.11 6.40
N HIS A 41 16.20 -5.14 5.89
CA HIS A 41 16.61 -4.16 4.90
C HIS A 41 16.72 -2.73 5.46
N GLY A 42 16.94 -2.61 6.78
CA GLY A 42 17.32 -1.35 7.42
C GLY A 42 16.17 -0.41 7.74
N CYS A 43 14.90 -0.85 7.66
CA CYS A 43 13.75 -0.06 8.13
C CYS A 43 13.52 -0.26 9.64
N ILE A 44 13.01 0.77 10.31
CA ILE A 44 12.43 0.64 11.65
C ILE A 44 10.96 0.28 11.46
N VAL A 45 10.53 -0.90 11.93
CA VAL A 45 9.20 -1.42 11.60
C VAL A 45 8.35 -1.69 12.83
N THR A 46 7.20 -1.01 12.88
CA THR A 46 6.08 -1.27 13.78
C THR A 46 5.01 -2.07 13.04
N THR A 47 4.27 -2.90 13.75
CA THR A 47 3.10 -3.60 13.20
C THR A 47 1.85 -3.17 13.97
N ALA A 48 0.71 -3.15 13.28
CA ALA A 48 -0.58 -2.83 13.87
C ALA A 48 -1.66 -3.72 13.26
N THR A 49 -2.70 -4.02 14.03
CA THR A 49 -3.80 -4.89 13.59
C THR A 49 -5.17 -4.33 13.91
N LEU A 50 -6.21 -4.83 13.23
CA LEU A 50 -7.58 -4.35 13.37
C LEU A 50 -8.09 -4.39 14.82
N ASP A 51 -7.76 -5.47 15.55
CA ASP A 51 -8.29 -5.73 16.89
C ASP A 51 -7.54 -4.98 18.01
N GLU A 52 -6.46 -4.26 17.70
CA GLU A 52 -5.77 -3.39 18.66
C GLU A 52 -6.61 -2.14 18.98
N PRO A 53 -6.40 -1.49 20.15
CA PRO A 53 -7.00 -0.20 20.43
C PRO A 53 -6.70 0.79 19.31
N GLU A 54 -7.74 1.48 18.81
CA GLU A 54 -7.63 2.39 17.66
C GLU A 54 -7.01 1.75 16.41
N HIS A 55 -7.16 0.43 16.27
CA HIS A 55 -6.57 -0.39 15.21
C HIS A 55 -5.03 -0.30 15.17
N GLY A 56 -4.39 0.04 16.31
CA GLY A 56 -2.96 0.28 16.43
C GLY A 56 -2.49 1.58 15.76
N LEU A 57 -3.40 2.41 15.25
CA LEU A 57 -3.12 3.63 14.49
C LEU A 57 -3.44 4.89 15.31
N THR A 58 -2.89 4.96 16.52
CA THR A 58 -2.98 6.18 17.36
C THR A 58 -2.28 7.36 16.69
N GLU A 59 -2.61 8.59 17.09
CA GLU A 59 -1.92 9.79 16.58
C GLU A 59 -0.40 9.68 16.76
N HIS A 60 0.04 9.18 17.92
CA HIS A 60 1.45 8.96 18.20
C HIS A 60 2.11 7.98 17.22
N VAL A 61 1.46 6.86 16.89
CA VAL A 61 1.99 5.90 15.91
C VAL A 61 2.12 6.53 14.53
N LEU A 62 1.09 7.27 14.09
CA LEU A 62 1.10 7.91 12.77
C LEU A 62 2.12 9.05 12.67
N ASP A 63 2.27 9.89 13.69
CA ASP A 63 3.34 10.91 13.78
C ASP A 63 4.75 10.29 13.69
N HIS A 64 4.87 9.01 14.08
CA HIS A 64 6.12 8.25 14.04
C HIS A 64 6.20 7.28 12.85
N THR A 65 5.31 7.42 11.87
CA THR A 65 5.27 6.60 10.65
C THR A 65 5.63 7.44 9.43
N ASP A 66 6.69 7.06 8.72
CA ASP A 66 7.02 7.69 7.44
C ASP A 66 6.20 7.06 6.31
N VAL A 67 6.02 5.73 6.35
CA VAL A 67 5.23 4.97 5.38
C VAL A 67 4.33 3.97 6.09
N LEU A 68 3.03 4.03 5.80
CA LEU A 68 2.04 3.06 6.22
C LEU A 68 1.87 2.00 5.12
N ILE A 69 1.94 0.72 5.48
CA ILE A 69 1.55 -0.39 4.60
C ILE A 69 0.20 -0.90 5.09
N TRP A 70 -0.72 -1.17 4.17
CA TRP A 70 -2.08 -1.58 4.48
C TRP A 70 -2.48 -2.85 3.74
N TRP A 71 -2.83 -3.89 4.50
CA TRP A 71 -3.51 -5.09 4.00
C TRP A 71 -4.79 -5.35 4.79
N GLY A 72 -5.90 -5.64 4.12
CA GLY A 72 -7.15 -6.07 4.74
C GLY A 72 -8.10 -6.66 3.71
N HIS A 73 -9.11 -7.41 4.14
CA HIS A 73 -9.98 -8.17 3.24
C HIS A 73 -11.43 -8.26 3.76
N MET A 74 -11.69 -9.03 4.82
CA MET A 74 -13.05 -9.41 5.20
C MET A 74 -13.75 -8.42 6.14
N ALA A 75 -12.99 -7.49 6.74
CA ALA A 75 -13.48 -6.61 7.81
C ALA A 75 -13.14 -5.13 7.54
N HIS A 76 -13.17 -4.71 6.26
CA HIS A 76 -12.96 -3.32 5.87
C HIS A 76 -13.93 -2.33 6.54
N ASP A 77 -15.17 -2.77 6.76
CA ASP A 77 -16.24 -1.99 7.37
C ASP A 77 -16.01 -1.74 8.88
N GLU A 78 -15.29 -2.64 9.56
CA GLU A 78 -14.97 -2.54 10.98
C GLU A 78 -13.90 -1.49 11.32
N VAL A 79 -13.13 -1.03 10.33
CA VAL A 79 -12.18 0.08 10.52
C VAL A 79 -12.98 1.35 10.78
N LYS A 80 -12.85 1.94 11.96
CA LYS A 80 -13.61 3.14 12.36
C LYS A 80 -13.28 4.33 11.47
N ASP A 81 -14.31 5.10 11.10
CA ASP A 81 -14.16 6.25 10.21
C ASP A 81 -13.24 7.34 10.78
N GLU A 82 -13.22 7.51 12.11
CA GLU A 82 -12.28 8.43 12.78
C GLU A 82 -10.81 8.07 12.54
N ILE A 83 -10.49 6.77 12.43
CA ILE A 83 -9.13 6.28 12.14
C ILE A 83 -8.83 6.46 10.65
N VAL A 84 -9.82 6.25 9.78
CA VAL A 84 -9.69 6.51 8.34
C VAL A 84 -9.36 7.97 8.06
N GLU A 85 -10.11 8.91 8.66
CA GLU A 85 -9.87 10.35 8.46
C GLU A 85 -8.51 10.76 9.04
N ARG A 86 -8.10 10.20 10.20
CA ARG A 86 -6.76 10.43 10.76
C ARG A 86 -5.66 9.99 9.78
N VAL A 87 -5.74 8.76 9.27
CA VAL A 87 -4.76 8.25 8.28
C VAL A 87 -4.78 9.10 7.01
N HIS A 88 -5.96 9.47 6.52
CA HIS A 88 -6.12 10.34 5.36
C HIS A 88 -5.38 11.67 5.55
N ASP A 89 -5.56 12.34 6.69
CA ASP A 89 -4.88 13.60 7.00
C ASP A 89 -3.36 13.46 7.09
N HIS A 90 -2.85 12.36 7.64
CA HIS A 90 -1.42 12.05 7.65
C HIS A 90 -0.87 11.84 6.23
N VAL A 91 -1.59 11.11 5.38
CA VAL A 91 -1.22 10.94 3.96
C VAL A 91 -1.17 12.30 3.25
N LEU A 92 -2.21 13.14 3.41
CA LEU A 92 -2.21 14.47 2.78
C LEU A 92 -1.05 15.37 3.27
N ARG A 93 -0.60 15.20 4.51
CA ARG A 93 0.54 15.90 5.11
C ARG A 93 1.91 15.35 4.70
N GLY A 94 1.97 14.20 4.02
CA GLY A 94 3.21 13.67 3.45
C GLY A 94 3.51 12.21 3.75
N MET A 95 2.80 11.58 4.70
CA MET A 95 3.00 10.16 5.00
C MET A 95 2.77 9.32 3.74
N GLY A 96 3.71 8.41 3.46
CA GLY A 96 3.56 7.44 2.37
C GLY A 96 2.51 6.39 2.69
N LEU A 97 1.83 5.87 1.67
CA LEU A 97 0.87 4.77 1.82
C LEU A 97 1.12 3.70 0.76
N ILE A 98 1.29 2.46 1.18
CA ILE A 98 1.34 1.29 0.30
C ILE A 98 0.11 0.45 0.58
N VAL A 99 -0.75 0.29 -0.43
CA VAL A 99 -1.97 -0.50 -0.33
C VAL A 99 -1.75 -1.82 -1.05
N LEU A 100 -1.97 -2.93 -0.36
CA LEU A 100 -1.66 -4.26 -0.87
C LEU A 100 -2.95 -5.04 -1.15
N HIS A 101 -3.00 -5.68 -2.31
CA HIS A 101 -3.99 -6.69 -2.67
C HIS A 101 -5.45 -6.23 -2.42
N SER A 102 -6.18 -6.97 -1.59
CA SER A 102 -7.57 -6.72 -1.15
C SER A 102 -7.75 -5.38 -0.43
N GLY A 103 -6.66 -4.75 0.01
CA GLY A 103 -6.63 -3.37 0.47
C GLY A 103 -7.17 -2.36 -0.56
N HIS A 104 -7.33 -2.73 -1.83
CA HIS A 104 -8.06 -1.93 -2.83
C HIS A 104 -9.48 -1.56 -2.35
N PHE A 105 -10.10 -2.38 -1.51
CA PHE A 105 -11.45 -2.12 -1.03
C PHE A 105 -11.50 -1.51 0.39
N SER A 106 -10.33 -1.20 0.96
CA SER A 106 -10.23 -0.50 2.24
C SER A 106 -10.87 0.89 2.19
N LYS A 107 -11.46 1.31 3.31
CA LYS A 107 -12.05 2.66 3.44
C LYS A 107 -11.04 3.75 3.08
N ILE A 108 -9.79 3.64 3.55
CA ILE A 108 -8.75 4.64 3.29
C ILE A 108 -8.39 4.73 1.80
N PHE A 109 -8.25 3.61 1.08
CA PHE A 109 -7.94 3.67 -0.35
C PHE A 109 -9.09 4.25 -1.14
N LYS A 110 -10.33 3.80 -0.90
CA LYS A 110 -11.53 4.37 -1.53
C LYS A 110 -11.68 5.86 -1.26
N ARG A 111 -11.43 6.29 -0.01
CA ARG A 111 -11.47 7.71 0.39
C ARG A 111 -10.49 8.56 -0.40
N LEU A 112 -9.26 8.06 -0.61
CA LEU A 112 -8.22 8.75 -1.38
C LEU A 112 -8.48 8.70 -2.89
N MET A 113 -9.05 7.61 -3.41
CA MET A 113 -9.30 7.45 -4.84
C MET A 113 -10.56 8.18 -5.33
N GLY A 114 -11.58 8.29 -4.49
CA GLY A 114 -12.85 8.93 -4.85
C GLY A 114 -13.73 8.09 -5.79
N THR A 115 -13.44 6.80 -5.93
CA THR A 115 -14.13 5.83 -6.80
C THR A 115 -14.54 4.59 -5.99
N THR A 116 -15.21 3.63 -6.63
CA THR A 116 -15.61 2.40 -5.92
C THR A 116 -14.43 1.49 -5.61
N CYS A 117 -13.35 1.57 -6.40
CA CYS A 117 -12.21 0.66 -6.37
C CYS A 117 -12.62 -0.81 -6.56
N ASN A 118 -13.74 -1.05 -7.24
CA ASN A 118 -14.22 -2.40 -7.54
C ASN A 118 -13.51 -2.97 -8.78
N LEU A 119 -13.52 -4.29 -8.91
CA LEU A 119 -12.79 -5.04 -9.93
C LEU A 119 -13.47 -6.40 -10.19
N LYS A 120 -13.06 -7.08 -11.25
CA LYS A 120 -13.37 -8.51 -11.43
C LYS A 120 -12.38 -9.34 -10.65
N TRP A 121 -12.80 -10.47 -10.11
CA TRP A 121 -11.89 -11.37 -9.39
C TRP A 121 -12.22 -12.85 -9.60
N ARG A 122 -11.23 -13.72 -9.38
CA ARG A 122 -11.37 -15.18 -9.38
C ARG A 122 -10.25 -15.83 -8.57
N GLU A 123 -10.62 -16.69 -7.63
CA GLU A 123 -9.68 -17.52 -6.87
C GLU A 123 -9.60 -18.93 -7.52
N ALA A 124 -8.59 -19.14 -8.37
CA ALA A 124 -8.39 -20.41 -9.08
C ALA A 124 -6.94 -20.93 -8.98
N GLY A 125 -6.10 -20.31 -8.16
CA GLY A 125 -4.68 -20.65 -8.02
C GLY A 125 -3.93 -20.54 -9.35
N GLU A 126 -4.25 -19.53 -10.14
CA GLU A 126 -3.71 -19.38 -11.48
C GLU A 126 -2.41 -18.59 -11.50
N ARG A 127 -1.62 -18.74 -12.57
CA ARG A 127 -0.35 -18.01 -12.71
C ARG A 127 -0.60 -16.54 -13.04
N GLU A 128 0.07 -15.67 -12.31
CA GLU A 128 0.18 -14.24 -12.60
C GLU A 128 1.58 -13.92 -13.14
N ARG A 129 1.67 -13.11 -14.20
CA ARG A 129 2.91 -12.49 -14.65
C ARG A 129 2.79 -10.98 -14.57
N LEU A 130 3.63 -10.35 -13.77
CA LEU A 130 3.66 -8.89 -13.59
C LEU A 130 4.73 -8.28 -14.50
N TRP A 131 4.31 -7.62 -15.56
CA TRP A 131 5.20 -6.92 -16.49
C TRP A 131 5.56 -5.53 -15.98
N VAL A 132 6.85 -5.19 -15.99
CA VAL A 132 7.34 -3.84 -15.71
C VAL A 132 7.08 -2.96 -16.93
N VAL A 133 6.22 -1.96 -16.76
CA VAL A 133 5.89 -0.98 -17.82
C VAL A 133 6.46 0.42 -17.55
N ALA A 134 7.10 0.61 -16.38
CA ALA A 134 7.90 1.79 -16.05
C ALA A 134 9.33 1.38 -15.64
N PRO A 135 10.20 0.96 -16.58
CA PRO A 135 11.49 0.34 -16.27
C PRO A 135 12.48 1.27 -15.56
N GLY A 136 12.34 2.59 -15.71
CA GLY A 136 13.16 3.58 -15.00
C GLY A 136 12.63 3.98 -13.62
N HIS A 137 11.50 3.42 -13.18
CA HIS A 137 10.88 3.83 -11.92
C HIS A 137 11.59 3.19 -10.71
N PRO A 138 11.86 3.92 -9.60
CA PRO A 138 12.54 3.36 -8.43
C PRO A 138 11.90 2.10 -7.84
N ILE A 139 10.58 1.96 -7.97
CA ILE A 139 9.85 0.77 -7.51
C ILE A 139 10.29 -0.50 -8.27
N ALA A 140 10.65 -0.37 -9.55
CA ALA A 140 11.11 -1.47 -10.39
C ALA A 140 12.62 -1.77 -10.24
N GLU A 141 13.34 -1.10 -9.33
CA GLU A 141 14.78 -1.27 -9.17
C GLU A 141 15.18 -2.73 -8.88
N GLY A 142 15.92 -3.31 -9.82
CA GLY A 142 16.40 -4.69 -9.82
C GLY A 142 15.31 -5.75 -9.90
N ILE A 143 14.17 -5.39 -10.49
CA ILE A 143 13.20 -6.31 -11.08
C ILE A 143 13.53 -6.43 -12.58
N GLY A 144 13.38 -7.63 -13.15
CA GLY A 144 13.55 -7.86 -14.59
C GLY A 144 12.41 -7.24 -15.42
N GLU A 145 12.30 -7.60 -16.70
CA GLU A 145 11.17 -7.16 -17.54
C GLU A 145 9.81 -7.58 -16.96
N TYR A 146 9.79 -8.68 -16.23
CA TYR A 146 8.66 -9.18 -15.46
C TYR A 146 9.13 -10.12 -14.35
N PHE A 147 8.22 -10.51 -13.48
CA PHE A 147 8.35 -11.70 -12.64
C PHE A 147 7.02 -12.46 -12.59
N GLU A 148 7.05 -13.72 -12.18
CA GLU A 148 5.88 -14.61 -12.14
C GLU A 148 5.56 -15.02 -10.71
N ILE A 149 4.27 -15.11 -10.40
CA ILE A 149 3.74 -15.73 -9.18
C ILE A 149 3.01 -17.00 -9.61
N PRO A 150 3.44 -18.20 -9.15
CA PRO A 150 2.90 -19.46 -9.67
C PRO A 150 1.41 -19.67 -9.42
N HIS A 151 0.93 -19.26 -8.24
CA HIS A 151 -0.46 -19.43 -7.81
C HIS A 151 -0.92 -18.16 -7.11
N GLU A 152 -1.99 -17.58 -7.60
CA GLU A 152 -2.51 -16.34 -7.06
C GLU A 152 -3.99 -16.12 -7.44
N GLU A 153 -4.66 -15.22 -6.72
CA GLU A 153 -5.99 -14.74 -7.06
C GLU A 153 -5.92 -13.76 -8.24
N MET A 154 -6.77 -13.97 -9.25
CA MET A 154 -6.90 -13.06 -10.37
C MET A 154 -7.72 -11.84 -9.95
N TYR A 155 -7.18 -10.63 -10.18
CA TYR A 155 -7.97 -9.42 -10.35
C TYR A 155 -7.93 -8.97 -11.80
N GLY A 156 -9.04 -8.43 -12.32
CA GLY A 156 -9.21 -8.13 -13.73
C GLY A 156 -9.83 -6.76 -13.98
N GLU A 157 -9.41 -6.13 -15.07
CA GLU A 157 -10.02 -4.88 -15.56
C GLU A 157 -11.51 -5.06 -15.95
N PHE A 158 -12.34 -4.03 -15.83
CA PHE A 158 -12.06 -2.65 -15.39
C PHE A 158 -11.89 -2.55 -13.87
N PHE A 159 -10.76 -2.01 -13.43
CA PHE A 159 -10.51 -1.60 -12.05
C PHE A 159 -10.93 -0.14 -11.89
N ASP A 160 -11.98 0.09 -11.09
CA ASP A 160 -12.58 1.42 -10.91
C ASP A 160 -11.75 2.31 -9.99
N ILE A 161 -10.62 2.76 -10.52
CA ILE A 161 -9.66 3.69 -9.90
C ILE A 161 -9.44 4.88 -10.84
N PRO A 162 -9.10 6.06 -10.30
CA PRO A 162 -8.58 7.14 -11.13
C PRO A 162 -7.33 6.66 -11.87
N GLU A 163 -7.06 7.28 -13.01
CA GLU A 163 -5.84 7.00 -13.77
C GLU A 163 -4.60 7.23 -12.87
N PRO A 164 -3.67 6.25 -12.78
CA PRO A 164 -2.48 6.41 -11.98
C PRO A 164 -1.54 7.46 -12.58
N GLU A 165 -0.82 8.20 -11.73
CA GLU A 165 0.25 9.12 -12.18
C GLU A 165 1.36 8.35 -12.88
N THR A 166 1.64 7.13 -12.40
CA THR A 166 2.56 6.21 -13.04
C THR A 166 2.07 4.79 -12.85
N LEU A 167 1.94 4.06 -13.95
CA LEU A 167 1.68 2.64 -13.96
C LEU A 167 3.03 1.91 -14.01
N VAL A 168 3.38 1.21 -12.94
CA VAL A 168 4.66 0.49 -12.80
C VAL A 168 4.54 -0.94 -13.30
N PHE A 169 3.42 -1.60 -13.00
CA PHE A 169 3.17 -2.99 -13.35
C PHE A 169 1.84 -3.19 -14.06
N VAL A 170 1.83 -4.09 -15.04
CA VAL A 170 0.62 -4.68 -15.62
C VAL A 170 0.68 -6.19 -15.46
N SER A 171 -0.33 -6.77 -14.84
CA SER A 171 -0.45 -8.22 -14.73
C SER A 171 -1.12 -8.81 -15.95
N TRP A 172 -0.61 -9.96 -16.37
CA TRP A 172 -1.32 -10.93 -17.19
C TRP A 172 -1.68 -12.13 -16.30
N PHE A 173 -2.90 -12.62 -16.44
CA PHE A 173 -3.40 -13.81 -15.75
C PHE A 173 -3.67 -14.95 -16.72
N GLN A 174 -3.49 -16.18 -16.25
CA GLN A 174 -3.67 -17.38 -17.08
C GLN A 174 -5.08 -17.51 -17.65
N GLY A 175 -6.11 -17.03 -16.95
CA GLY A 175 -7.48 -17.01 -17.45
C GLY A 175 -7.75 -15.99 -18.56
N GLY A 176 -6.79 -15.13 -18.88
CA GLY A 176 -6.84 -14.18 -20.00
C GLY A 176 -7.09 -12.73 -19.60
N GLU A 177 -7.35 -12.46 -18.32
CA GLU A 177 -7.49 -11.10 -17.81
C GLU A 177 -6.14 -10.39 -17.68
N VAL A 178 -6.22 -9.06 -17.67
CA VAL A 178 -5.10 -8.17 -17.34
C VAL A 178 -5.50 -7.23 -16.22
N PHE A 179 -4.51 -6.65 -15.53
CA PHE A 179 -4.75 -5.73 -14.42
C PHE A 179 -3.66 -4.70 -14.29
N ARG A 180 -4.02 -3.44 -14.05
CA ARG A 180 -3.07 -2.41 -13.60
C ARG A 180 -2.65 -2.69 -12.15
N SER A 181 -1.57 -3.47 -11.99
CA SER A 181 -1.19 -4.11 -10.72
C SER A 181 -0.16 -3.36 -9.89
N GLY A 182 0.40 -2.27 -10.40
CA GLY A 182 1.31 -1.39 -9.68
C GLY A 182 1.03 0.06 -10.00
N CYS A 183 0.29 0.76 -9.16
CA CYS A 183 -0.25 2.10 -9.45
C CYS A 183 0.27 3.13 -8.47
N CYS A 184 0.96 4.15 -8.97
CA CYS A 184 1.41 5.30 -8.19
C CYS A 184 0.40 6.44 -8.24
N TYR A 185 0.19 7.09 -7.10
CA TYR A 185 -0.61 8.31 -6.97
C TYR A 185 0.05 9.32 -6.04
N ARG A 186 -0.41 10.57 -6.14
CA ARG A 186 -0.18 11.61 -5.14
C ARG A 186 -1.50 12.14 -4.59
N ARG A 187 -1.52 12.40 -3.28
CA ARG A 187 -2.61 13.10 -2.58
C ARG A 187 -1.99 14.03 -1.55
N GLY A 188 -2.23 15.33 -1.69
CA GLY A 188 -1.48 16.33 -0.93
C GLY A 188 0.02 16.16 -1.16
N GLN A 189 0.79 16.04 -0.08
CA GLN A 189 2.23 15.74 -0.12
C GLN A 189 2.55 14.24 -0.12
N GLY A 190 1.56 13.38 0.17
CA GLY A 190 1.73 11.94 0.28
C GLY A 190 1.87 11.25 -1.06
N ARG A 191 2.69 10.20 -1.05
CA ARG A 191 2.88 9.27 -2.18
C ARG A 191 2.19 7.95 -1.86
N ILE A 192 1.37 7.49 -2.79
CA ILE A 192 0.61 6.26 -2.63
C ILE A 192 1.05 5.26 -3.69
N PHE A 193 1.27 4.01 -3.29
CA PHE A 193 1.49 2.89 -4.21
C PHE A 193 0.49 1.78 -3.93
N TYR A 194 -0.35 1.45 -4.91
CA TYR A 194 -1.16 0.24 -4.86
C TYR A 194 -0.40 -0.90 -5.55
N PHE A 195 -0.30 -2.06 -4.89
CA PHE A 195 0.37 -3.25 -5.41
C PHE A 195 -0.51 -4.48 -5.23
N ARG A 196 -0.82 -5.16 -6.34
CA ARG A 196 -1.86 -6.20 -6.37
C ARG A 196 -1.52 -7.53 -5.66
N PRO A 197 -0.29 -8.06 -5.70
CA PRO A 197 0.03 -9.36 -5.09
C PRO A 197 -0.24 -9.46 -3.59
N GLY A 198 -0.87 -10.56 -3.17
CA GLY A 198 -0.93 -10.88 -1.74
C GLY A 198 -2.19 -11.54 -1.23
N HIS A 199 -2.79 -12.46 -1.97
CA HIS A 199 -3.92 -13.23 -1.47
C HIS A 199 -3.49 -14.14 -0.31
N GLU A 200 -4.34 -14.24 0.72
CA GLU A 200 -3.97 -14.81 2.01
C GLU A 200 -3.67 -16.32 1.98
N THR A 201 -4.23 -17.05 1.01
CA THR A 201 -4.06 -18.51 0.90
C THR A 201 -2.77 -18.93 0.19
N TYR A 202 -2.00 -17.98 -0.34
CA TYR A 202 -0.74 -18.24 -1.05
C TYR A 202 0.47 -17.61 -0.35
N PRO A 203 1.68 -18.20 -0.45
CA PRO A 203 2.90 -17.69 0.17
C PRO A 203 3.49 -16.47 -0.57
N THR A 204 2.66 -15.61 -1.13
CA THR A 204 3.04 -14.47 -1.98
C THR A 204 4.00 -13.50 -1.29
N TYR A 205 3.85 -13.27 0.02
CA TYR A 205 4.77 -12.42 0.79
C TYR A 205 6.04 -13.13 1.29
N HIS A 206 6.28 -14.37 0.85
CA HIS A 206 7.59 -15.03 0.99
C HIS A 206 8.41 -14.96 -0.31
N GLN A 207 7.81 -14.51 -1.40
CA GLN A 207 8.47 -14.41 -2.70
C GLN A 207 9.45 -13.21 -2.74
N PRO A 208 10.73 -13.40 -3.12
CA PRO A 208 11.74 -12.34 -3.10
C PRO A 208 11.40 -11.12 -3.96
N GLU A 209 10.84 -11.31 -5.15
CA GLU A 209 10.48 -10.22 -6.06
C GLU A 209 9.37 -9.35 -5.48
N VAL A 210 8.35 -9.96 -4.89
CA VAL A 210 7.23 -9.26 -4.23
C VAL A 210 7.75 -8.40 -3.08
N LEU A 211 8.57 -8.97 -2.20
CA LEU A 211 9.16 -8.25 -1.07
C LEU A 211 10.11 -7.13 -1.52
N ARG A 212 10.88 -7.35 -2.60
CA ARG A 212 11.75 -6.32 -3.19
C ARG A 212 10.94 -5.13 -3.70
N VAL A 213 9.83 -5.37 -4.40
CA VAL A 213 8.92 -4.30 -4.85
C VAL A 213 8.37 -3.52 -3.66
N ILE A 214 7.92 -4.19 -2.60
CA ILE A 214 7.43 -3.53 -1.38
C ILE A 214 8.54 -2.68 -0.74
N GLY A 215 9.75 -3.21 -0.62
CA GLY A 215 10.90 -2.46 -0.08
C GLY A 215 11.28 -1.24 -0.92
N ASN A 216 11.25 -1.37 -2.25
CA ASN A 216 11.47 -0.24 -3.16
C ASN A 216 10.35 0.80 -3.03
N ALA A 217 9.09 0.36 -2.92
CA ALA A 217 7.95 1.24 -2.73
C ALA A 217 8.02 2.02 -1.41
N VAL A 218 8.49 1.41 -0.32
CA VAL A 218 8.72 2.10 0.97
C VAL A 218 9.71 3.25 0.79
N ARG A 219 10.86 2.99 0.14
CA ARG A 219 11.86 4.02 -0.13
C ARG A 219 11.32 5.14 -1.01
N TRP A 220 10.57 4.79 -2.06
CA TRP A 220 9.95 5.75 -2.98
C TRP A 220 8.87 6.60 -2.28
N ALA A 221 8.08 6.00 -1.40
CA ALA A 221 6.97 6.65 -0.70
C ALA A 221 7.41 7.45 0.52
N THR A 222 8.68 7.40 0.91
CA THR A 222 9.21 8.15 2.06
C THR A 222 8.93 9.66 1.89
N PRO A 223 8.41 10.35 2.94
CA PRO A 223 8.10 11.77 2.87
C PRO A 223 9.34 12.59 2.49
N VAL A 224 9.12 13.64 1.69
CA VAL A 224 10.16 14.64 1.41
C VAL A 224 10.06 15.76 2.43
N GLU A 225 11.20 16.24 2.92
CA GLU A 225 11.24 17.33 3.89
C GLU A 225 10.71 18.62 3.23
N ARG A 226 9.49 19.00 3.59
CA ARG A 226 8.82 20.22 3.14
C ARG A 226 7.93 20.79 4.26
N PRO A 227 7.75 22.12 4.29
CA PRO A 227 6.72 22.72 5.13
C PRO A 227 5.33 22.17 4.80
N ILE A 228 4.48 22.01 5.82
CA ILE A 228 3.07 21.68 5.64
C ILE A 228 2.43 22.74 4.73
N THR A 229 1.59 22.29 3.79
CA THR A 229 0.89 23.18 2.88
C THR A 229 -0.06 24.09 3.67
N THR A 230 0.08 25.41 3.49
CA THR A 230 -0.83 26.40 4.10
C THR A 230 -1.89 26.84 3.10
N TYR A 231 -3.11 27.08 3.58
CA TYR A 231 -4.25 27.55 2.80
C TYR A 231 -4.92 28.72 3.52
N GLY A 232 -5.85 29.41 2.85
CA GLY A 232 -6.70 30.41 3.47
C GLY A 232 -6.29 31.86 3.19
N HIS A 233 -6.83 32.78 3.99
CA HIS A 233 -6.73 34.21 3.80
C HIS A 233 -5.30 34.71 4.05
N ARG A 234 -4.71 35.40 3.07
CA ARG A 234 -3.44 36.13 3.20
C ARG A 234 -3.70 37.64 3.14
N PRO A 235 -3.95 38.29 4.29
CA PRO A 235 -4.30 39.71 4.32
C PRO A 235 -3.13 40.62 3.90
N GLU A 236 -1.91 40.16 4.15
CA GLU A 236 -0.69 40.87 3.79
C GLU A 236 -0.24 40.45 2.38
N PRO A 237 -0.30 41.35 1.38
CA PRO A 237 0.21 41.05 0.05
C PRO A 237 1.75 40.92 0.11
N LEU A 238 2.31 40.06 -0.75
CA LEU A 238 3.77 39.86 -0.82
C LEU A 238 4.51 41.06 -1.41
N GLU A 239 3.80 41.91 -2.13
CA GLU A 239 4.33 43.13 -2.76
C GLU A 239 3.42 44.32 -2.42
N PRO A 240 3.97 45.54 -2.38
CA PRO A 240 3.16 46.75 -2.23
C PRO A 240 2.07 46.79 -3.30
N LEU A 241 0.82 46.90 -2.86
CA LEU A 241 -0.28 47.19 -3.77
C LEU A 241 -0.28 48.71 -3.99
N ASN A 242 0.13 49.16 -5.18
CA ASN A 242 -0.07 50.55 -5.58
C ASN A 242 -1.57 50.82 -5.59
N ARG A 243 -2.04 51.54 -4.58
CA ARG A 243 -3.41 52.03 -4.48
C ARG A 243 -3.54 53.36 -5.19
#